data_AF-A0A1H5VMB8-F1
#
_entry.id   AF-A0A1H5VMB8-F1
#
_cell.length_a   1.000
_cell.length_b   1.000
_cell.length_c   1.000
_cell.angle_alpha   90.00
_cell.angle_beta   90.00
_cell.angle_gamma   90.00
#
_symmetry.space_group_name_H-M   'P 1'
#
loop_
_entity.id
_entity.type
_entity.pdbx_description
1 polymer ?
#
loop_
_entity_poly.entity_id
_entity_poly.type
_entity_poly.pdbx_seq_one_letter_code
_entity_poly.pdbx_strand_id
1 'polypeptide(L)'
;MRIFKNRPFSKWASKEGLNDALLLAAVDEMERGLIDANLGGHVVKKRVAVGGQGKSGGMRTLLAYRVGDKAFFVYGFAKSARANISADELRALKYLAKELLSYSDRALAKAIKSGALIEVKSDE
;
A
#
# COMPACT_ATOMS: atom_id res chain seq x y z
N MET A 1 -4.42 13.22 -2.76
CA MET A 1 -4.56 12.40 -1.52
C MET A 1 -3.18 12.18 -0.93
N ARG A 2 -3.07 11.97 0.40
CA ARG A 2 -1.79 11.63 1.06
C ARG A 2 -1.56 10.12 1.05
N ILE A 3 -0.32 9.71 0.76
CA ILE A 3 0.05 8.31 0.57
C ILE A 3 1.16 7.95 1.54
N PHE A 4 1.01 6.83 2.24
CA PHE A 4 1.95 6.36 3.24
C PHE A 4 2.32 4.90 3.00
N LYS A 5 3.44 4.49 3.56
CA LYS A 5 3.88 3.10 3.67
C LYS A 5 4.34 2.83 5.09
N ASN A 6 4.03 1.65 5.63
CA ASN A 6 4.58 1.26 6.93
C ASN A 6 6.06 0.85 6.79
N ARG A 7 6.79 0.85 7.90
CA ARG A 7 8.23 0.53 7.91
C ARG A 7 8.56 -0.87 7.33
N PRO A 8 7.83 -1.96 7.66
CA PRO A 8 8.08 -3.27 7.06
C PRO A 8 7.90 -3.27 5.53
N PHE A 9 6.81 -2.67 5.03
CA PHE A 9 6.57 -2.54 3.60
C PHE A 9 7.68 -1.73 2.94
N SER A 10 8.10 -0.60 3.52
CA SER A 10 9.17 0.22 2.94
C SER A 10 10.48 -0.54 2.78
N LYS A 11 10.85 -1.37 3.77
CA LYS A 11 12.06 -2.21 3.68
C LYS A 11 11.93 -3.27 2.59
N TRP A 12 10.76 -3.89 2.47
CA TRP A 12 10.50 -4.88 1.44
C TRP A 12 10.47 -4.25 0.04
N ALA A 13 9.71 -3.17 -0.14
CA ALA A 13 9.57 -2.44 -1.39
C ALA A 13 10.94 -1.99 -1.95
N SER A 14 11.82 -1.49 -1.10
CA SER A 14 13.18 -1.11 -1.50
C SER A 14 14.01 -2.28 -2.02
N LYS A 15 13.88 -3.48 -1.42
CA LYS A 15 14.58 -4.69 -1.91
C LYS A 15 14.04 -5.18 -3.26
N GLU A 16 12.75 -5.00 -3.47
CA GLU A 16 12.06 -5.41 -4.69
C GLU A 16 12.12 -4.36 -5.80
N GLY A 17 12.83 -3.23 -5.62
CA GLY A 17 12.91 -2.16 -6.61
C GLY A 17 11.62 -1.35 -6.79
N LEU A 18 10.69 -1.45 -5.84
CA LEU A 18 9.43 -0.73 -5.83
C LEU A 18 9.63 0.66 -5.20
N ASN A 19 9.99 1.64 -6.04
CA ASN A 19 10.24 3.02 -5.62
C ASN A 19 8.94 3.83 -5.43
N ASP A 20 9.08 5.04 -4.90
CA ASP A 20 7.93 5.88 -4.55
C ASP A 20 7.16 6.37 -5.79
N ALA A 21 7.84 6.63 -6.91
CA ALA A 21 7.19 6.97 -8.18
C ALA A 21 6.22 5.87 -8.65
N LEU A 22 6.60 4.59 -8.51
CA LEU A 22 5.73 3.46 -8.85
C LEU A 22 4.54 3.33 -7.88
N LEU A 23 4.74 3.62 -6.59
CA LEU A 23 3.66 3.64 -5.60
C LEU A 23 2.66 4.77 -5.88
N LEU A 24 3.15 5.96 -6.24
CA LEU A 24 2.32 7.10 -6.63
C LEU A 24 1.49 6.77 -7.88
N ALA A 25 2.12 6.23 -8.92
CA ALA A 25 1.44 5.83 -10.15
C ALA A 25 0.35 4.77 -9.86
N ALA A 26 0.64 3.78 -9.01
CA ALA A 26 -0.33 2.77 -8.63
C ALA A 26 -1.56 3.38 -7.92
N VAL A 27 -1.36 4.41 -7.09
CA VAL A 27 -2.47 5.10 -6.43
C VAL A 27 -3.24 6.00 -7.41
N ASP A 28 -2.57 6.67 -8.35
CA ASP A 28 -3.26 7.43 -9.42
C ASP A 28 -4.18 6.53 -10.26
N GLU A 29 -3.70 5.34 -10.63
CA GLU A 29 -4.52 4.33 -11.29
C GLU A 29 -5.74 3.93 -10.43
N MET A 30 -5.55 3.76 -9.11
CA MET A 30 -6.65 3.42 -8.20
C MET A 30 -7.70 4.53 -8.09
N GLU A 31 -7.29 5.80 -8.06
CA GLU A 31 -8.21 6.95 -8.08
C GLU A 31 -9.03 7.01 -9.37
N ARG A 32 -8.49 6.50 -10.48
CA ARG A 32 -9.21 6.32 -11.76
C ARG A 32 -10.09 5.06 -11.79
N GLY A 33 -10.20 4.34 -10.68
CA GLY A 33 -11.01 3.12 -10.55
C GLY A 33 -10.30 1.83 -10.94
N LEU A 34 -9.00 1.86 -11.26
CA LEU A 34 -8.22 0.66 -11.61
C LEU A 34 -7.73 -0.07 -10.34
N ILE A 35 -8.65 -0.76 -9.68
CA ILE A 35 -8.39 -1.60 -8.51
C ILE A 35 -8.42 -3.07 -8.92
N ASP A 36 -7.35 -3.84 -8.65
CA ASP A 36 -7.30 -5.27 -9.02
C ASP A 36 -8.25 -6.14 -8.20
N ALA A 37 -8.38 -5.87 -6.90
CA ALA A 37 -9.41 -6.49 -6.07
C ALA A 37 -9.73 -5.65 -4.83
N ASN A 38 -11.01 -5.52 -4.52
CA ASN A 38 -11.47 -5.00 -3.24
C ASN A 38 -11.71 -6.17 -2.28
N LEU A 39 -10.99 -6.20 -1.15
CA LEU A 39 -11.09 -7.26 -0.13
C LEU A 39 -12.06 -6.88 1.01
N GLY A 40 -12.70 -5.71 0.92
CA GLY A 40 -13.64 -5.14 1.89
C GLY A 40 -12.96 -4.49 3.08
N GLY A 41 -13.71 -3.73 3.89
CA GLY A 41 -13.20 -3.08 5.09
C GLY A 41 -12.03 -2.12 4.84
N HIS A 42 -12.09 -1.39 3.71
CA HIS A 42 -11.03 -0.51 3.21
C HIS A 42 -9.72 -1.18 2.80
N VAL A 43 -9.69 -2.52 2.72
CA VAL A 43 -8.52 -3.24 2.22
C VAL A 43 -8.66 -3.49 0.73
N VAL A 44 -7.67 -3.07 -0.04
CA VAL A 44 -7.59 -3.29 -1.49
C VAL A 44 -6.28 -3.96 -1.86
N LYS A 45 -6.33 -4.77 -2.91
CA LYS A 45 -5.16 -5.37 -3.54
C LYS A 45 -4.89 -4.61 -4.84
N LYS A 46 -3.63 -4.21 -5.02
CA LYS A 46 -3.15 -3.52 -6.22
C LYS A 46 -1.91 -4.24 -6.75
N ARG A 47 -1.81 -4.38 -8.06
CA ARG A 47 -0.61 -4.83 -8.76
C ARG A 47 0.18 -3.60 -9.15
N VAL A 48 1.48 -3.63 -8.87
CA VAL A 48 2.41 -2.58 -9.27
C VAL A 48 3.49 -3.21 -10.14
N ALA A 49 3.65 -2.70 -11.34
CA ALA A 49 4.70 -3.15 -12.25
C ALA A 49 6.06 -2.63 -11.77
N VAL A 50 7.07 -3.49 -11.78
CA VAL A 50 8.45 -3.12 -11.45
C VAL A 50 9.34 -3.44 -12.65
N GLY A 51 10.10 -2.45 -13.13
CA GLY A 51 11.31 -2.68 -13.93
C GLY A 51 11.15 -3.05 -15.41
N GLY A 52 10.17 -2.53 -16.16
CA GLY A 52 10.08 -2.69 -17.64
C GLY A 52 9.86 -4.13 -18.14
N GLN A 53 10.01 -5.13 -17.28
CA GLN A 53 9.57 -6.49 -17.51
C GLN A 53 8.04 -6.51 -17.41
N GLY A 54 7.38 -7.03 -18.45
CA GLY A 54 5.93 -6.97 -18.61
C GLY A 54 5.11 -7.54 -17.44
N LYS A 55 3.78 -7.54 -17.62
CA LYS A 55 2.73 -7.87 -16.61
C LYS A 55 2.92 -9.18 -15.82
N SER A 56 3.83 -10.06 -16.22
CA SER A 56 4.18 -11.34 -15.59
C SER A 56 4.93 -11.20 -14.26
N GLY A 57 5.69 -10.11 -14.03
CA GLY A 57 6.56 -9.90 -12.85
C GLY A 57 6.03 -8.95 -11.77
N GLY A 58 4.81 -8.42 -11.93
CA GLY A 58 4.29 -7.36 -11.04
C GLY A 58 4.16 -7.77 -9.58
N MET A 59 4.52 -6.84 -8.69
CA MET A 59 4.39 -6.95 -7.25
C MET A 59 2.94 -6.81 -6.83
N ARG A 60 2.47 -7.64 -5.88
CA ARG A 60 1.13 -7.49 -5.28
C ARG A 60 1.28 -6.73 -3.99
N THR A 61 0.52 -5.65 -3.85
CA THR A 61 0.47 -4.83 -2.65
C THR A 61 -0.91 -4.89 -2.04
N LEU A 62 -0.97 -4.80 -0.72
CA LEU A 62 -2.18 -4.66 0.07
C LEU A 62 -2.15 -3.29 0.72
N LEU A 63 -3.22 -2.55 0.48
CA LEU A 63 -3.37 -1.18 0.95
C LEU A 63 -4.62 -1.04 1.81
N ALA A 64 -4.51 -0.22 2.85
CA ALA A 64 -5.66 0.47 3.40
C ALA A 64 -5.94 1.70 2.53
N TYR A 65 -7.15 1.82 2.01
CA TYR A 65 -7.48 2.85 1.01
C TYR A 65 -8.87 3.43 1.22
N ARG A 66 -8.93 4.76 1.19
CA ARG A 66 -10.17 5.54 1.11
C ARG A 66 -10.02 6.56 -0.02
N VAL A 67 -10.85 6.41 -1.04
CA VAL A 67 -10.91 7.30 -2.21
C VAL A 67 -10.97 8.76 -1.77
N GLY A 68 -10.13 9.60 -2.38
CA GLY A 68 -10.10 11.04 -2.11
C GLY A 68 -9.52 11.46 -0.75
N ASP A 69 -9.12 10.52 0.12
CA ASP A 69 -8.57 10.82 1.45
C ASP A 69 -7.12 10.36 1.58
N LYS A 70 -6.91 9.09 1.91
CA LYS A 70 -5.60 8.52 2.27
C LYS A 70 -5.44 7.10 1.76
N ALA A 71 -4.18 6.77 1.45
CA ALA A 71 -3.75 5.42 1.12
C ALA A 71 -2.56 5.02 2.01
N PHE A 72 -2.55 3.76 2.46
CA PHE A 72 -1.45 3.19 3.24
C PHE A 72 -1.05 1.85 2.65
N PHE A 73 0.16 1.73 2.14
CA PHE A 73 0.76 0.46 1.78
C PHE A 73 1.19 -0.30 3.04
N VAL A 74 0.59 -1.47 3.26
CA VAL A 74 0.74 -2.24 4.50
C VAL A 74 1.59 -3.48 4.29
N TYR A 75 1.39 -4.18 3.18
CA TYR A 75 2.07 -5.44 2.90
C TYR A 75 2.25 -5.63 1.40
N GLY A 76 3.29 -6.37 1.00
CA GLY A 76 3.56 -6.67 -0.39
C GLY A 76 4.27 -8.01 -0.55
N PHE A 77 4.07 -8.64 -1.71
CA PHE A 77 4.65 -9.93 -2.04
C PHE A 77 4.75 -10.17 -3.55
N ALA A 78 5.74 -10.96 -3.96
CA ALA A 78 5.90 -11.42 -5.34
C ALA A 78 4.86 -12.51 -5.69
N LYS A 79 4.61 -12.72 -6.99
CA LYS A 79 3.57 -13.64 -7.53
C LYS A 79 3.63 -15.07 -7.00
N SER A 80 4.81 -15.58 -6.66
CA SER A 80 5.02 -16.94 -6.16
C SER A 80 5.01 -17.07 -4.62
N ALA A 81 5.01 -15.96 -3.88
CA ALA A 81 5.26 -15.99 -2.43
C ALA A 81 4.00 -16.19 -1.58
N ARG A 82 2.80 -15.83 -2.08
CA ARG A 82 1.54 -16.00 -1.33
C ARG A 82 0.33 -16.00 -2.26
N ALA A 83 -0.31 -17.15 -2.44
CA ALA A 83 -1.48 -17.28 -3.31
C ALA A 83 -2.78 -16.77 -2.65
N ASN A 84 -2.95 -17.00 -1.35
CA ASN A 84 -4.17 -16.70 -0.61
C ASN A 84 -3.85 -16.01 0.73
N ILE A 85 -4.61 -14.96 1.04
CA ILE A 85 -4.65 -14.33 2.37
C ILE A 85 -5.68 -15.11 3.18
N SER A 86 -5.33 -15.57 4.38
CA SER A 86 -6.28 -16.30 5.22
C SER A 86 -7.41 -15.41 5.73
N ALA A 87 -8.50 -15.99 6.20
CA ALA A 87 -9.61 -15.23 6.77
C ALA A 87 -9.19 -14.42 8.01
N ASP A 88 -8.30 -14.97 8.83
CA ASP A 88 -7.75 -14.30 10.02
C ASP A 88 -6.83 -13.14 9.63
N GLU A 89 -5.95 -13.35 8.65
CA GLU A 89 -5.09 -12.30 8.10
C GLU A 89 -5.92 -11.15 7.51
N LEU A 90 -6.97 -11.49 6.76
CA LEU A 90 -7.87 -10.48 6.20
C LEU A 90 -8.61 -9.71 7.31
N ARG A 91 -9.05 -10.38 8.38
CA ARG A 91 -9.66 -9.71 9.54
C ARG A 91 -8.68 -8.74 10.21
N ALA A 92 -7.44 -9.18 10.44
CA ALA A 92 -6.40 -8.32 11.00
C ALA A 92 -6.08 -7.12 10.10
N LEU A 93 -5.99 -7.33 8.78
CA LEU A 93 -5.77 -6.27 7.81
C LEU A 93 -6.91 -5.24 7.80
N LYS A 94 -8.17 -5.69 7.90
CA LYS A 94 -9.34 -4.79 7.98
C LYS A 94 -9.33 -3.95 9.25
N TYR A 95 -8.95 -4.54 10.38
CA TYR A 95 -8.80 -3.80 11.63
C TYR A 95 -7.72 -2.72 11.51
N LEU A 96 -6.54 -3.11 11.02
CA LEU A 96 -5.43 -2.19 10.79
C LEU A 96 -5.79 -1.08 9.80
N ALA A 97 -6.52 -1.41 8.72
CA ALA A 97 -6.95 -0.43 7.73
C ALA A 97 -7.88 0.63 8.35
N LYS A 98 -8.83 0.20 9.20
CA LYS A 98 -9.72 1.11 9.93
C LYS A 98 -8.93 2.04 10.86
N GLU A 99 -7.96 1.50 11.59
CA GLU A 99 -7.10 2.26 12.49
C GLU A 99 -6.27 3.31 11.74
N LEU A 100 -5.54 2.89 10.69
CA LEU A 100 -4.71 3.80 9.89
C LEU A 100 -5.51 4.93 9.25
N LEU A 101 -6.69 4.60 8.70
CA LEU A 101 -7.56 5.60 8.08
C LEU A 101 -8.20 6.56 9.09
N SER A 102 -8.22 6.21 10.39
CA SER A 102 -8.72 7.07 11.46
C SER A 102 -7.67 8.05 12.01
N TYR A 103 -6.41 7.93 11.59
CA TYR A 103 -5.35 8.81 12.08
C TYR A 103 -5.59 10.27 11.66
N SER A 104 -5.60 11.15 12.66
CA SER A 104 -5.55 12.60 12.45
C SER A 104 -4.17 13.04 11.96
N ASP A 105 -4.07 14.27 11.43
CA ASP A 105 -2.77 14.79 10.98
C ASP A 105 -1.71 14.83 12.08
N ARG A 106 -2.12 15.08 13.33
CA ARG A 106 -1.23 15.02 14.49
C ARG A 106 -0.74 13.60 14.77
N ALA A 107 -1.61 12.60 14.64
CA ALA A 107 -1.24 11.20 14.79
C ALA A 107 -0.31 10.74 13.65
N LEU A 108 -0.62 11.15 12.41
CA LEU A 108 0.24 10.90 11.24
C LEU A 108 1.62 11.52 11.42
N ALA A 109 1.70 12.79 11.83
CA ALA A 109 2.98 13.45 12.08
C ALA A 109 3.80 12.73 13.16
N LYS A 110 3.17 12.25 14.23
CA LYS A 110 3.83 11.45 15.27
C LYS A 110 4.32 10.11 14.73
N ALA A 111 3.52 9.42 13.93
CA ALA A 111 3.88 8.13 13.32
C ALA A 111 5.00 8.26 12.27
N ILE A 112 5.04 9.38 11.54
CA ILE A 112 6.14 9.72 10.64
C ILE A 112 7.41 10.00 11.45
N LYS A 113 7.31 10.84 12.49
CA LYS A 113 8.46 11.17 13.36
C LYS A 113 9.06 9.95 14.04
N SER A 114 8.25 8.95 14.41
CA SER A 114 8.74 7.69 14.99
C SER A 114 9.28 6.70 13.94
N GLY A 115 9.11 6.99 12.64
CA GLY A 115 9.46 6.09 11.54
C GLY A 115 8.56 4.86 11.42
N ALA A 116 7.40 4.85 12.08
CA ALA A 116 6.39 3.80 11.93
C ALA A 116 5.70 3.88 10.56
N LEU A 117 5.43 5.10 10.12
CA LEU A 117 4.95 5.44 8.78
C LEU A 117 5.98 6.29 8.05
N ILE A 118 6.00 6.15 6.73
CA ILE A 118 6.81 6.96 5.83
C ILE A 118 5.84 7.49 4.78
N GLU A 119 5.84 8.80 4.58
CA GLU A 119 5.05 9.42 3.51
C GLU A 119 5.73 9.17 2.18
N VAL A 120 4.97 8.69 1.20
CA VAL A 120 5.43 8.50 -0.18
C VAL A 120 5.41 9.87 -0.84
N LYS A 121 6.57 10.31 -1.33
CA LYS A 121 6.74 11.61 -1.97
C LYS A 121 7.17 11.43 -3.41
N SER A 122 6.80 12.36 -4.28
CA SER A 122 7.48 12.51 -5.56
C SER A 122 8.86 13.04 -5.26
N ASP A 123 9.90 12.36 -5.74
CA ASP A 123 11.19 13.02 -5.93
C ASP A 123 10.95 14.04 -7.07
N GLU A 124 10.72 15.30 -6.71
CA GLU A 124 10.93 16.44 -7.61
C GLU A 124 12.40 16.82 -7.63
#